data_AF-A0A257MEA2-F1
#
_entry.id   AF-A0A257MEA2-F1
#
_cell.length_a   1.000
_cell.length_b   1.000
_cell.length_c   1.000
_cell.angle_alpha   90.00
_cell.angle_beta   90.00
_cell.angle_gamma   90.00
#
_symmetry.space_group_name_H-M   'P 1'
#
loop_
_entity.id
_entity.type
_entity.pdbx_description
1 polymer ?
#
loop_
_entity_poly.entity_id
_entity_poly.type
_entity_poly.pdbx_seq_one_letter_code
_entity_poly.pdbx_strand_id
1 'polypeptide(L)'
;MPFSQNDIRTLVLIAGSEKPSNPRILRETLGLQRETVSRLITHLVKMGLVERRGREAILAGTPPAEAFKLLYFSHRATPLHKILSLRRVELLARLDQTPRSLGDLAAETDIPVDTLYGYLKGFLRVGAVSRSRQGKAYCYSFNFKLWPELKDFVTALLEYQVLRLVPREALIIKSYEDSVIFKSIRQQDATITSFSAYEDYGIDLGLWDNYYTLPKRELSLQEVFVHSLDSAWEPSQKLFCALFYLKNRNKLDAIDHPVLSNLKAVLQGERISGYPTLEDIEDRTDLYDIKL
;
A
#
# COMPACT_ATOMS: atom_id res chain seq x y z
N MET A 1 -11.01 -6.88 3.15
CA MET A 1 -12.27 -7.55 2.73
C MET A 1 -12.85 -6.78 1.55
N PRO A 2 -13.37 -7.45 0.51
CA PRO A 2 -14.00 -6.79 -0.61
C PRO A 2 -15.34 -6.14 -0.20
N PHE A 3 -15.73 -5.06 -0.88
CA PHE A 3 -17.05 -4.47 -0.69
C PHE A 3 -18.13 -5.32 -1.36
N SER A 4 -19.27 -5.51 -0.71
CA SER A 4 -20.48 -5.96 -1.38
C SER A 4 -21.10 -4.82 -2.20
N GLN A 5 -22.03 -5.13 -3.11
CA GLN A 5 -22.81 -4.09 -3.79
C GLN A 5 -23.58 -3.22 -2.80
N ASN A 6 -24.05 -3.80 -1.69
CA ASN A 6 -24.81 -3.08 -0.68
C ASN A 6 -23.93 -2.16 0.18
N ASP A 7 -22.65 -2.48 0.37
CA ASP A 7 -21.70 -1.55 1.02
C ASP A 7 -21.62 -0.25 0.20
N ILE A 8 -21.40 -0.36 -1.11
CA ILE A 8 -21.27 0.81 -1.99
C ILE A 8 -22.59 1.56 -2.13
N ARG A 9 -23.73 0.86 -2.25
CA ARG A 9 -25.05 1.51 -2.29
C ARG A 9 -25.35 2.26 -0.99
N THR A 10 -25.00 1.68 0.16
CA THR A 10 -25.13 2.34 1.48
C THR A 10 -24.27 3.60 1.52
N LEU A 11 -23.02 3.51 1.07
CA LEU A 11 -22.09 4.63 1.09
C LEU A 11 -22.53 5.78 0.17
N VAL A 12 -23.05 5.46 -1.03
CA VAL A 12 -23.65 6.43 -1.96
C VAL A 12 -24.86 7.13 -1.33
N LEU A 13 -25.73 6.40 -0.62
CA LEU A 13 -26.87 6.99 0.08
C LEU A 13 -26.43 7.94 1.20
N ILE A 14 -25.42 7.55 1.98
CA ILE A 14 -24.88 8.39 3.05
C ILE A 14 -24.23 9.65 2.47
N ALA A 15 -23.40 9.51 1.43
CA ALA A 15 -22.71 10.64 0.79
C ALA A 15 -23.69 11.61 0.07
N GLY A 16 -24.79 11.09 -0.47
CA GLY A 16 -25.79 11.88 -1.16
C GLY A 16 -26.86 12.52 -0.28
N SER A 17 -26.86 12.25 1.03
CA SER A 17 -27.86 12.75 1.96
C SER A 17 -27.41 14.07 2.61
N GLU A 18 -28.30 15.08 2.60
CA GLU A 18 -28.06 16.35 3.31
C GLU A 18 -28.10 16.20 4.83
N LYS A 19 -28.77 15.16 5.33
CA LYS A 19 -28.89 14.86 6.75
C LYS A 19 -28.19 13.55 7.09
N PRO A 20 -27.73 13.37 8.34
CA PRO A 20 -27.22 12.10 8.80
C PRO A 20 -28.18 10.94 8.50
N SER A 21 -27.65 9.82 8.01
CA SER A 21 -28.49 8.71 7.57
C SER A 21 -28.89 7.84 8.75
N ASN A 22 -30.19 7.77 9.02
CA ASN A 22 -30.73 6.85 10.02
C ASN A 22 -30.72 5.40 9.48
N PRO A 23 -30.26 4.40 10.24
CA PRO A 23 -30.31 2.99 9.84
C PRO A 23 -31.69 2.51 9.39
N ARG A 24 -32.78 3.09 9.91
CA ARG A 24 -34.15 2.81 9.45
C ARG A 24 -34.39 3.25 8.01
N ILE A 25 -33.92 4.44 7.64
CA ILE A 25 -34.02 4.97 6.27
C ILE A 25 -33.19 4.09 5.33
N LEU A 26 -31.95 3.75 5.72
CA LEU A 26 -31.11 2.85 4.93
C LEU A 26 -31.77 1.48 4.72
N ARG A 27 -32.43 0.96 5.74
CA ARG A 27 -33.20 -0.30 5.67
C ARG A 27 -34.33 -0.22 4.66
N GLU A 28 -35.15 0.83 4.75
CA GLU A 28 -36.32 1.04 3.89
C GLU A 28 -35.89 1.29 2.43
N THR A 29 -34.89 2.13 2.19
CA THR A 29 -34.39 2.46 0.85
C THR A 29 -33.66 1.29 0.18
N LEU A 30 -32.92 0.47 0.93
CA LEU A 30 -32.18 -0.66 0.38
C LEU A 30 -33.00 -1.97 0.36
N GLY A 31 -34.15 -2.01 1.04
CA GLY A 31 -34.97 -3.21 1.19
C GLY A 31 -34.28 -4.33 1.97
N LEU A 32 -33.46 -3.98 2.97
CA LEU A 32 -32.63 -4.94 3.71
C LEU A 32 -33.19 -5.22 5.11
N GLN A 33 -32.74 -6.32 5.73
CA GLN A 33 -33.03 -6.59 7.14
C GLN A 33 -32.18 -5.72 8.07
N ARG A 34 -32.67 -5.46 9.29
CA ARG A 34 -32.00 -4.58 10.27
C ARG A 34 -30.58 -5.07 10.59
N GLU A 35 -30.42 -6.38 10.76
CA GLU A 35 -29.16 -7.04 11.08
C GLU A 35 -28.16 -6.92 9.93
N THR A 36 -28.65 -6.92 8.68
CA THR A 36 -27.82 -6.71 7.49
C THR A 36 -27.33 -5.28 7.42
N VAL A 37 -28.20 -4.28 7.63
CA VAL A 37 -27.81 -2.87 7.68
C VAL A 37 -26.80 -2.61 8.80
N SER A 38 -27.02 -3.20 9.98
CA SER A 38 -26.08 -3.08 11.10
C SER A 38 -24.70 -3.63 10.76
N ARG A 39 -24.63 -4.81 10.12
CA ARG A 39 -23.37 -5.41 9.65
C ARG A 39 -22.68 -4.56 8.59
N LEU A 40 -23.43 -4.02 7.62
CA LEU A 40 -22.89 -3.11 6.59
C LEU A 40 -22.28 -1.86 7.22
N ILE A 41 -22.98 -1.21 8.15
CA ILE A 41 -22.46 -0.02 8.84
C ILE A 41 -21.20 -0.39 9.65
N THR A 42 -21.22 -1.50 10.40
CA THR A 42 -20.03 -1.95 11.14
C THR A 42 -18.85 -2.21 10.21
N HIS A 43 -19.09 -2.80 9.04
CA HIS A 43 -18.07 -3.03 8.02
C HIS A 43 -17.51 -1.70 7.48
N LEU A 44 -18.37 -0.76 7.06
CA LEU A 44 -17.95 0.55 6.57
C LEU A 44 -17.20 1.38 7.62
N VAL A 45 -17.59 1.27 8.90
CA VAL A 45 -16.84 1.86 10.03
C VAL A 45 -15.46 1.23 10.15
N LYS A 46 -15.37 -0.11 10.07
CA LYS A 46 -14.08 -0.80 10.05
C LYS A 46 -13.23 -0.36 8.86
N MET A 47 -13.82 -0.02 7.72
CA MET A 47 -13.09 0.46 6.55
C MET A 47 -12.72 1.95 6.62
N GLY A 48 -13.10 2.64 7.70
CA GLY A 48 -12.85 4.08 7.89
C GLY A 48 -13.78 4.99 7.10
N LEU A 49 -14.76 4.46 6.36
CA LEU A 49 -15.59 5.24 5.42
C LEU A 49 -16.77 5.93 6.08
N VAL A 50 -17.24 5.36 7.20
CA VAL A 50 -18.42 5.81 7.93
C VAL A 50 -18.09 5.90 9.40
N GLU A 51 -18.70 6.82 10.12
CA GLU A 51 -18.71 6.85 11.58
C GLU A 51 -20.14 6.89 12.12
N ARG A 52 -20.29 6.47 13.39
CA ARG A 52 -21.58 6.49 14.08
C ARG A 52 -21.66 7.74 14.94
N ARG A 53 -22.65 8.59 14.66
CA ARG A 53 -22.99 9.74 15.50
C ARG A 53 -24.32 9.46 16.19
N GLY A 54 -24.26 8.96 17.42
CA GLY A 54 -25.44 8.50 18.15
C GLY A 54 -26.13 7.33 17.43
N ARG A 55 -27.35 7.56 16.93
CA ARG A 55 -28.14 6.56 16.19
C ARG A 55 -27.96 6.66 14.66
N GLU A 56 -27.15 7.59 14.19
CA GLU A 56 -27.02 7.93 12.77
C GLU A 56 -25.66 7.50 12.22
N ALA A 57 -25.62 7.26 10.91
CA ALA A 57 -24.39 6.98 10.16
C ALA A 57 -24.08 8.16 9.24
N ILE A 58 -22.84 8.64 9.30
CA ILE A 58 -22.31 9.72 8.45
C ILE A 58 -20.99 9.29 7.83
N LEU A 59 -20.57 9.96 6.75
CA LEU A 59 -19.20 9.81 6.26
C LEU A 59 -18.23 10.21 7.37
N ALA A 60 -17.18 9.41 7.57
CA ALA A 60 -16.16 9.72 8.56
C ALA A 60 -15.24 10.86 8.07
N GLY A 61 -14.52 11.50 8.98
CA GLY A 61 -13.46 12.46 8.65
C GLY A 61 -12.11 11.84 8.31
N THR A 62 -12.09 10.63 7.73
CA THR A 62 -10.83 9.93 7.39
C THR A 62 -10.42 10.19 5.94
N PRO A 63 -9.14 10.02 5.57
CA PRO A 63 -8.68 10.14 4.19
C PRO A 63 -9.52 9.33 3.16
N PRO A 64 -9.82 8.02 3.37
CA PRO A 64 -10.61 7.27 2.39
C PRO A 64 -12.07 7.74 2.31
N ALA A 65 -12.65 8.27 3.39
CA ALA A 65 -14.01 8.80 3.36
C ALA A 65 -14.10 10.11 2.57
N GLU A 66 -13.13 11.01 2.73
CA GLU A 66 -13.04 12.24 1.93
C GLU A 66 -12.73 11.95 0.46
N ALA A 67 -11.83 11.00 0.18
CA ALA A 67 -11.58 10.57 -1.20
C ALA A 67 -12.82 9.95 -1.86
N PHE A 68 -13.60 9.16 -1.10
CA PHE A 68 -14.88 8.64 -1.61
C PHE A 68 -15.88 9.76 -1.90
N LYS A 69 -15.94 10.77 -1.04
CA LYS A 69 -16.84 11.92 -1.21
C LYS A 69 -16.51 12.66 -2.51
N LEU A 70 -15.24 12.92 -2.78
CA LEU A 70 -14.78 13.50 -4.04
C LEU A 70 -15.19 12.63 -5.23
N LEU A 71 -14.89 11.32 -5.19
CA LEU A 71 -15.30 10.36 -6.22
C LEU A 71 -16.81 10.39 -6.49
N TYR A 72 -17.63 10.41 -5.43
CA TYR A 72 -19.08 10.46 -5.54
C TYR A 72 -19.56 11.74 -6.23
N PHE A 73 -19.01 12.91 -5.87
CA PHE A 73 -19.44 14.17 -6.46
C PHE A 73 -18.93 14.35 -7.91
N SER A 74 -17.71 13.90 -8.23
CA SER A 74 -17.18 13.93 -9.60
C SER A 74 -17.94 12.97 -10.54
N HIS A 75 -18.48 11.87 -10.01
CA HIS A 75 -19.12 10.81 -10.82
C HIS A 75 -20.53 10.43 -10.36
N ARG A 76 -21.34 11.42 -9.95
CA ARG A 76 -22.65 11.20 -9.31
C ARG A 76 -23.64 10.30 -10.09
N ALA A 77 -23.62 10.38 -11.43
CA ALA A 77 -24.50 9.58 -12.29
C ALA A 77 -24.00 8.14 -12.48
N THR A 78 -22.77 7.83 -12.08
CA THR A 78 -22.17 6.53 -12.28
C THR A 78 -22.68 5.54 -11.23
N PRO A 79 -23.09 4.32 -11.61
CA PRO A 79 -23.38 3.26 -10.66
C PRO A 79 -22.10 2.71 -10.02
N LEU A 80 -21.55 3.41 -9.02
CA LEU A 80 -20.28 3.08 -8.37
C LEU A 80 -20.24 1.64 -7.82
N HIS A 81 -21.38 1.06 -7.42
CA HIS A 81 -21.45 -0.34 -6.98
C HIS A 81 -21.06 -1.34 -8.08
N LYS A 82 -21.13 -0.97 -9.36
CA LYS A 82 -20.64 -1.82 -10.48
C LYS A 82 -19.12 -1.75 -10.66
N ILE A 83 -18.47 -0.74 -10.09
CA ILE A 83 -17.04 -0.48 -10.20
C ILE A 83 -16.31 -0.94 -8.93
N LEU A 84 -16.85 -0.65 -7.76
CA LEU A 84 -16.16 -0.82 -6.48
C LEU A 84 -16.53 -2.09 -5.70
N SER A 85 -17.47 -2.91 -6.19
CA SER A 85 -17.90 -4.13 -5.49
C SER A 85 -17.09 -5.36 -5.88
N LEU A 86 -17.12 -6.37 -5.00
CA LEU A 86 -16.35 -7.61 -5.07
C LEU A 86 -14.85 -7.32 -5.01
N ARG A 87 -14.03 -8.15 -5.65
CA ARG A 87 -12.56 -7.97 -5.76
C ARG A 87 -12.16 -6.92 -6.81
N ARG A 88 -13.07 -6.03 -7.19
CA ARG A 88 -12.78 -4.99 -8.20
C ARG A 88 -11.86 -3.89 -7.69
N VAL A 89 -11.96 -3.52 -6.41
CA VAL A 89 -11.03 -2.55 -5.78
C VAL A 89 -9.60 -3.08 -5.80
N GLU A 90 -9.43 -4.37 -5.52
CA GLU A 90 -8.13 -5.05 -5.59
C GLU A 90 -7.56 -5.02 -7.02
N LEU A 91 -8.39 -5.30 -8.04
CA LEU A 91 -7.96 -5.15 -9.42
C LEU A 91 -7.61 -3.69 -9.79
N LEU A 92 -8.41 -2.72 -9.35
CA LEU A 92 -8.17 -1.29 -9.61
C LEU A 92 -6.86 -0.81 -8.98
N ALA A 93 -6.51 -1.32 -7.80
CA ALA A 93 -5.24 -1.02 -7.14
C ALA A 93 -4.05 -1.46 -8.01
N ARG A 94 -4.17 -2.61 -8.66
CA ARG A 94 -3.16 -3.19 -9.55
C ARG A 94 -3.18 -2.60 -10.97
N LEU A 95 -3.99 -1.59 -11.27
CA LEU A 95 -4.01 -0.96 -12.58
C LEU A 95 -3.38 0.43 -12.51
N ASP A 96 -2.42 0.67 -13.40
CA ASP A 96 -1.69 1.93 -13.54
C ASP A 96 -1.57 2.35 -15.00
N GLN A 97 -0.73 3.36 -15.28
CA GLN A 97 -0.50 3.88 -16.62
C GLN A 97 0.17 2.84 -17.53
N THR A 98 1.05 2.01 -16.94
CA THR A 98 1.72 0.91 -17.64
C THR A 98 0.70 -0.17 -18.02
N PRO A 99 0.49 -0.45 -19.32
CA PRO A 99 -0.46 -1.46 -19.75
C PRO A 99 -0.03 -2.87 -19.34
N ARG A 100 -0.94 -3.65 -18.75
CA ARG A 100 -0.67 -5.02 -18.28
C ARG A 100 -1.58 -6.04 -18.94
N SER A 101 -1.06 -7.25 -19.18
CA SER A 101 -1.85 -8.30 -19.81
C SER A 101 -2.84 -8.92 -18.82
N LEU A 102 -3.85 -9.61 -19.33
CA LEU A 102 -4.80 -10.35 -18.50
C LEU A 102 -4.12 -11.44 -17.66
N GLY A 103 -3.08 -12.09 -18.22
CA GLY A 103 -2.34 -13.15 -17.53
C GLY A 103 -1.54 -12.62 -16.34
N ASP A 104 -0.85 -11.49 -16.51
CA ASP A 104 -0.07 -10.85 -15.44
C ASP A 104 -0.99 -10.40 -14.30
N LEU A 105 -2.12 -9.76 -14.63
CA LEU A 105 -3.11 -9.34 -13.64
C LEU A 105 -3.72 -10.54 -12.89
N ALA A 106 -3.92 -11.69 -13.56
CA ALA A 106 -4.40 -12.91 -12.93
C ALA A 106 -3.39 -13.48 -11.94
N ALA A 107 -2.11 -13.55 -12.33
CA ALA A 107 -1.05 -14.04 -11.48
C ALA A 107 -0.86 -13.17 -10.22
N GLU A 108 -0.92 -11.85 -10.36
CA GLU A 108 -0.70 -10.93 -9.23
C GLU A 108 -1.90 -10.81 -8.30
N THR A 109 -3.12 -10.90 -8.82
CA THR A 109 -4.33 -10.74 -8.00
C THR A 109 -4.88 -12.07 -7.48
N ASP A 110 -4.43 -13.21 -8.00
CA ASP A 110 -5.05 -14.51 -7.73
C ASP A 110 -6.58 -14.50 -7.98
N ILE A 111 -7.02 -13.73 -8.99
CA ILE A 111 -8.41 -13.70 -9.46
C ILE A 111 -8.49 -14.55 -10.75
N PRO A 112 -9.46 -15.47 -10.86
CA PRO A 112 -9.63 -16.26 -12.08
C PRO A 112 -9.76 -15.39 -13.34
N VAL A 113 -9.09 -15.81 -14.42
CA VAL A 113 -8.99 -15.09 -15.69
C VAL A 113 -10.37 -14.67 -16.23
N ASP A 114 -11.36 -15.56 -16.20
CA ASP A 114 -12.73 -15.27 -16.67
C ASP A 114 -13.41 -14.18 -15.84
N THR A 115 -13.16 -14.18 -14.52
CA THR A 115 -13.69 -13.17 -13.60
C THR A 115 -13.03 -11.82 -13.85
N LEU A 116 -11.69 -11.80 -14.01
CA LEU A 116 -10.95 -10.59 -14.39
C LEU A 116 -11.43 -10.02 -15.72
N TYR A 117 -11.61 -10.87 -16.73
CA TYR A 117 -12.13 -10.45 -18.02
C TYR A 117 -13.51 -9.79 -17.86
N GLY A 118 -14.40 -10.37 -17.05
CA GLY A 118 -15.70 -9.79 -16.72
C GLY A 118 -15.58 -8.42 -16.04
N TYR A 119 -14.64 -8.25 -15.10
CA TYR A 119 -14.39 -6.97 -14.42
C TYR A 119 -13.85 -5.91 -15.39
N LEU A 120 -12.82 -6.24 -16.17
CA LEU A 120 -12.22 -5.34 -17.16
C LEU A 120 -13.22 -4.93 -18.25
N LYS A 121 -14.07 -5.84 -18.72
CA LYS A 121 -15.17 -5.51 -19.63
C LYS A 121 -16.16 -4.53 -18.99
N GLY A 122 -16.43 -4.67 -17.70
CA GLY A 122 -17.22 -3.71 -16.93
C GLY A 122 -16.55 -2.34 -16.85
N PHE A 123 -15.26 -2.30 -16.54
CA PHE A 123 -14.47 -1.07 -16.47
C PHE A 123 -14.37 -0.34 -17.81
N LEU A 124 -14.21 -1.08 -18.93
CA LEU A 124 -14.19 -0.51 -20.27
C LEU A 124 -15.49 0.22 -20.61
N ARG A 125 -16.65 -0.33 -20.21
CA ARG A 125 -17.96 0.28 -20.47
C ARG A 125 -18.14 1.63 -19.79
N VAL A 126 -17.46 1.86 -18.67
CA VAL A 126 -17.49 3.13 -17.92
C VAL A 126 -16.23 3.97 -18.14
N GLY A 127 -15.30 3.52 -18.98
CA GLY A 127 -14.06 4.23 -19.31
C GLY A 127 -13.01 4.25 -18.20
N ALA A 128 -13.16 3.43 -17.14
CA ALA A 128 -12.21 3.35 -16.02
C ALA A 128 -10.85 2.75 -16.42
N VAL A 129 -10.85 1.93 -17.47
CA VAL A 129 -9.63 1.38 -18.06
C VAL A 129 -9.62 1.63 -19.56
N SER A 130 -8.42 1.73 -20.12
CA SER A 130 -8.17 1.70 -21.55
C SER A 130 -7.65 0.34 -21.96
N ARG A 131 -7.96 -0.08 -23.19
CA ARG A 131 -7.41 -1.31 -23.78
C ARG A 131 -6.50 -0.95 -24.95
N SER A 132 -5.28 -1.44 -24.89
CA SER A 132 -4.31 -1.39 -25.98
C SER A 132 -3.97 -2.79 -26.45
N ARG A 133 -3.21 -2.88 -27.54
CA ARG A 133 -2.71 -4.14 -28.07
C ARG A 133 -1.19 -4.08 -28.07
N GLN A 134 -0.56 -5.05 -27.41
CA GLN A 134 0.89 -5.26 -27.47
C GLN A 134 1.12 -6.62 -28.14
N GLY A 135 1.54 -6.57 -29.41
CA GLY A 135 1.63 -7.75 -30.27
C GLY A 135 0.25 -8.42 -30.47
N LYS A 136 0.11 -9.65 -29.97
CA LYS A 136 -1.15 -10.42 -30.05
C LYS A 136 -2.02 -10.31 -28.80
N ALA A 137 -1.49 -9.80 -27.69
CA ALA A 137 -2.19 -9.72 -26.41
C ALA A 137 -2.93 -8.39 -26.25
N TYR A 138 -4.08 -8.44 -25.57
CA TYR A 138 -4.74 -7.23 -25.07
C TYR A 138 -4.12 -6.85 -23.72
N CYS A 139 -3.74 -5.59 -23.61
CA CYS A 139 -3.22 -5.00 -22.37
C CYS A 139 -4.17 -3.91 -21.89
N TYR A 140 -4.23 -3.73 -20.57
CA TYR A 140 -5.15 -2.83 -19.90
C TYR A 140 -4.36 -1.84 -19.04
N SER A 141 -4.74 -0.57 -19.09
CA SER A 141 -4.20 0.48 -18.24
C SER A 141 -5.32 1.29 -17.60
N PHE A 142 -5.05 1.87 -16.44
CA PHE A 142 -6.00 2.75 -15.76
C PHE A 142 -6.13 4.10 -16.48
N ASN A 143 -7.34 4.64 -16.53
CA ASN A 143 -7.61 5.92 -17.19
C ASN A 143 -7.60 7.09 -16.19
N PHE A 144 -6.41 7.58 -15.87
CA PHE A 144 -6.21 8.72 -14.96
C PHE A 144 -6.85 10.02 -15.42
N LYS A 145 -7.13 10.17 -16.73
CA LYS A 145 -7.76 11.39 -17.27
C LYS A 145 -9.24 11.46 -16.93
N LEU A 146 -9.92 10.31 -16.93
CA LEU A 146 -11.36 10.25 -16.67
C LEU A 146 -11.69 9.89 -15.23
N TRP A 147 -10.78 9.20 -14.52
CA TRP A 147 -11.05 8.63 -13.21
C TRP A 147 -9.95 8.90 -12.16
N PRO A 148 -9.40 10.13 -12.05
CA PRO A 148 -8.37 10.39 -11.05
C PRO A 148 -8.87 10.14 -9.62
N GLU A 149 -10.09 10.58 -9.28
CA GLU A 149 -10.66 10.42 -7.93
C GLU A 149 -10.93 8.96 -7.58
N LEU A 150 -11.13 8.09 -8.57
CA LEU A 150 -11.27 6.66 -8.34
C LEU A 150 -9.95 6.04 -7.91
N LYS A 151 -8.83 6.43 -8.52
CA LYS A 151 -7.51 5.96 -8.10
C LYS A 151 -7.19 6.53 -6.72
N ASP A 152 -7.40 7.82 -6.49
CA ASP A 152 -7.18 8.45 -5.19
C ASP A 152 -7.97 7.75 -4.07
N PHE A 153 -9.23 7.40 -4.33
CA PHE A 153 -10.04 6.63 -3.39
C PHE A 153 -9.47 5.24 -3.10
N VAL A 154 -9.08 4.50 -4.14
CA VAL A 154 -8.51 3.14 -3.98
C VAL A 154 -7.20 3.21 -3.20
N THR A 155 -6.32 4.15 -3.52
CA THR A 155 -5.04 4.36 -2.82
C THR A 155 -5.27 4.73 -1.36
N ALA A 156 -6.08 5.77 -1.08
CA ALA A 156 -6.37 6.20 0.29
C ALA A 156 -7.01 5.09 1.13
N LEU A 157 -7.84 4.23 0.52
CA LEU A 157 -8.45 3.10 1.19
C LEU A 157 -7.42 2.02 1.57
N LEU A 158 -6.48 1.70 0.67
CA LEU A 158 -5.44 0.70 0.93
C LEU A 158 -4.46 1.19 1.98
N GLU A 159 -3.98 2.42 1.87
CA GLU A 159 -3.10 3.05 2.85
C GLU A 159 -3.74 3.04 4.24
N TYR A 160 -5.02 3.45 4.34
CA TYR A 160 -5.74 3.44 5.60
C TYR A 160 -5.88 2.03 6.19
N GLN A 161 -6.08 1.00 5.35
CA GLN A 161 -6.15 -0.38 5.81
C GLN A 161 -4.82 -0.87 6.35
N VAL A 162 -3.73 -0.62 5.64
CA VAL A 162 -2.37 -1.01 6.03
C VAL A 162 -1.96 -0.31 7.32
N LEU A 163 -2.17 1.01 7.42
CA LEU A 163 -1.84 1.80 8.61
C LEU A 163 -2.60 1.34 9.86
N ARG A 164 -3.79 0.79 9.72
CA ARG A 164 -4.56 0.24 10.85
C ARG A 164 -4.03 -1.08 11.39
N LEU A 165 -3.19 -1.78 10.62
CA LEU A 165 -2.50 -2.98 11.08
C LEU A 165 -1.28 -2.62 11.93
N VAL A 166 -0.77 -1.39 11.81
CA VAL A 166 0.38 -0.92 12.58
C VAL A 166 -0.02 -0.72 14.05
N PRO A 167 0.73 -1.29 15.00
CA PRO A 167 0.52 -1.04 16.43
C PRO A 167 0.57 0.44 16.76
N ARG A 168 -0.28 0.91 17.70
CA ARG A 168 -0.39 2.33 18.02
C ARG A 168 0.90 2.93 18.60
N GLU A 169 1.66 2.12 19.32
CA GLU A 169 2.94 2.49 19.91
C GLU A 169 4.13 2.41 18.95
N ALA A 170 3.91 1.91 17.72
CA ALA A 170 4.98 1.78 16.74
C ALA A 170 5.27 3.12 16.04
N LEU A 171 6.54 3.35 15.69
CA LEU A 171 6.95 4.49 14.89
C LEU A 171 6.88 4.11 13.41
N ILE A 172 5.98 4.74 12.66
CA ILE A 172 5.93 4.59 11.20
C ILE A 172 7.16 5.27 10.60
N ILE A 173 7.91 4.54 9.77
CA ILE A 173 9.06 5.06 9.05
C ILE A 173 8.63 5.56 7.67
N LYS A 174 7.92 4.70 6.92
CA LYS A 174 7.49 5.01 5.55
C LYS A 174 6.29 4.18 5.16
N SER A 175 5.37 4.78 4.43
CA SER A 175 4.26 4.09 3.77
C SER A 175 4.52 4.02 2.27
N TYR A 176 4.31 2.85 1.70
CA TYR A 176 4.21 2.59 0.26
C TYR A 176 2.75 2.32 -0.10
N GLU A 177 2.47 2.13 -1.39
CA GLU A 177 1.10 1.91 -1.88
C GLU A 177 0.42 0.69 -1.24
N ASP A 178 1.17 -0.39 -1.00
CA ASP A 178 0.62 -1.64 -0.45
C ASP A 178 1.35 -2.16 0.78
N SER A 179 2.28 -1.40 1.34
CA SER A 179 3.00 -1.78 2.55
C SER A 179 3.44 -0.60 3.40
N VAL A 180 3.78 -0.85 4.65
CA VAL A 180 4.30 0.14 5.59
C VAL A 180 5.50 -0.43 6.30
N ILE A 181 6.55 0.38 6.43
CA ILE A 181 7.68 0.11 7.32
C ILE A 181 7.43 0.84 8.63
N PHE A 182 7.62 0.12 9.72
CA PHE A 182 7.56 0.70 11.05
C PHE A 182 8.58 0.05 11.97
N LYS A 183 8.83 0.74 13.08
CA LYS A 183 9.80 0.38 14.10
C LYS A 183 9.09 0.19 15.44
N SER A 184 9.44 -0.86 16.18
CA SER A 184 8.88 -1.13 17.50
C SER A 184 9.92 -1.77 18.43
N ILE A 185 9.89 -1.37 19.70
CA ILE A 185 10.69 -1.98 20.76
C ILE A 185 10.20 -3.43 21.03
N ARG A 186 8.89 -3.66 20.87
CA ARG A 186 8.26 -4.95 21.14
C ARG A 186 8.29 -5.83 19.90
N GLN A 187 8.29 -7.15 20.11
CA GLN A 187 8.04 -8.09 19.04
C GLN A 187 6.64 -7.91 18.48
N GLN A 188 6.53 -7.92 17.16
CA GLN A 188 5.28 -7.72 16.45
C GLN A 188 4.97 -8.91 15.56
N ASP A 189 3.68 -9.19 15.40
CA ASP A 189 3.20 -10.18 14.45
C ASP A 189 3.25 -9.60 13.02
N ALA A 190 4.46 -9.43 12.49
CA ALA A 190 4.76 -8.78 11.20
C ALA A 190 6.05 -9.36 10.58
N THR A 191 6.33 -9.07 9.30
CA THR A 191 7.57 -9.53 8.65
C THR A 191 8.74 -8.66 9.09
N ILE A 192 9.84 -9.27 9.57
CA ILE A 192 11.08 -8.56 9.90
C ILE A 192 11.72 -8.02 8.60
N THR A 193 12.23 -6.79 8.65
CA THR A 193 12.84 -6.13 7.49
C THR A 193 13.93 -5.15 7.91
N SER A 194 14.55 -4.46 6.94
CA SER A 194 15.52 -3.38 7.19
C SER A 194 16.69 -3.91 8.04
N PHE A 195 17.23 -3.12 8.96
CA PHE A 195 18.37 -3.50 9.79
C PHE A 195 18.13 -4.77 10.62
N SER A 196 16.90 -5.06 11.05
CA SER A 196 16.59 -6.27 11.83
C SER A 196 16.68 -7.55 11.01
N ALA A 197 16.57 -7.48 9.68
CA ALA A 197 16.71 -8.65 8.82
C ALA A 197 18.18 -8.99 8.52
N TYR A 198 19.14 -8.17 8.93
CA TYR A 198 20.54 -8.34 8.57
C TYR A 198 21.20 -9.56 9.21
N GLU A 199 20.68 -10.01 10.35
CA GLU A 199 21.12 -11.24 11.02
C GLU A 199 21.00 -12.46 10.10
N ASP A 200 19.91 -12.54 9.32
CA ASP A 200 19.69 -13.61 8.32
C ASP A 200 20.72 -13.58 7.18
N TYR A 201 21.42 -12.47 7.01
CA TYR A 201 22.51 -12.28 6.05
C TYR A 201 23.89 -12.23 6.74
N GLY A 202 23.97 -12.63 8.02
CA GLY A 202 25.18 -12.73 8.81
C GLY A 202 25.80 -11.39 9.21
N ILE A 203 25.00 -10.36 9.42
CA ILE A 203 25.43 -9.08 10.01
C ILE A 203 24.57 -8.85 11.27
N ASP A 204 25.13 -9.16 12.44
CA ASP A 204 24.48 -8.96 13.73
C ASP A 204 24.75 -7.55 14.28
N LEU A 205 23.71 -6.71 14.31
CA LEU A 205 23.82 -5.30 14.70
C LEU A 205 23.48 -5.03 16.18
N GLY A 206 22.99 -6.01 16.95
CA GLY A 206 22.59 -5.81 18.34
C GLY A 206 21.58 -4.66 18.54
N LEU A 207 20.53 -4.63 17.73
CA LEU A 207 19.57 -3.52 17.70
C LEU A 207 18.67 -3.52 18.95
N TRP A 208 18.41 -2.32 19.49
CA TRP A 208 17.41 -2.12 20.56
C TRP A 208 15.98 -2.22 20.06
N ASP A 209 15.77 -1.84 18.80
CA ASP A 209 14.47 -1.73 18.19
C ASP A 209 14.39 -2.65 16.98
N ASN A 210 13.20 -3.20 16.76
CA ASN A 210 12.92 -4.08 15.64
C ASN A 210 12.22 -3.34 14.50
N TYR A 211 12.62 -3.65 13.28
CA TYR A 211 12.07 -3.10 12.05
C TYR A 211 11.17 -4.12 11.37
N TYR A 212 9.96 -3.70 11.03
CA TYR A 212 8.92 -4.56 10.49
C TYR A 212 8.27 -3.96 9.25
N THR A 213 7.68 -4.84 8.44
CA THR A 213 6.75 -4.46 7.39
C THR A 213 5.41 -5.19 7.50
N LEU A 214 4.36 -4.49 7.10
CA LEU A 214 3.02 -5.02 6.90
C LEU A 214 2.52 -4.66 5.50
N PRO A 215 1.70 -5.51 4.85
CA PRO A 215 1.23 -6.81 5.33
C PRO A 215 2.34 -7.87 5.33
N LYS A 216 2.14 -8.95 6.09
CA LYS A 216 3.10 -10.07 6.14
C LYS A 216 3.27 -10.70 4.76
N ARG A 217 4.52 -10.84 4.34
CA ARG A 217 4.94 -11.51 3.10
C ARG A 217 6.43 -11.87 3.18
N GLU A 218 6.88 -12.68 2.24
CA GLU A 218 8.32 -12.86 2.00
C GLU A 218 8.89 -11.62 1.31
N LEU A 219 10.12 -11.27 1.67
CA LEU A 219 10.85 -10.13 1.09
C LEU A 219 12.07 -10.63 0.34
N SER A 220 12.32 -10.01 -0.81
CA SER A 220 13.59 -10.15 -1.50
C SER A 220 14.70 -9.40 -0.75
N LEU A 221 15.95 -9.81 -1.01
CA LEU A 221 17.15 -9.12 -0.53
C LEU A 221 17.15 -7.63 -0.92
N GLN A 222 16.69 -7.31 -2.14
CA GLN A 222 16.60 -5.95 -2.65
C GLN A 222 15.59 -5.13 -1.85
N GLU A 223 14.42 -5.68 -1.53
CA GLU A 223 13.39 -5.00 -0.74
C GLU A 223 13.86 -4.74 0.69
N VAL A 224 14.48 -5.74 1.33
CA VAL A 224 15.11 -5.57 2.65
C VAL A 224 16.09 -4.40 2.63
N PHE A 225 16.92 -4.30 1.59
CA PHE A 225 17.90 -3.23 1.48
C PHE A 225 17.27 -1.86 1.20
N VAL A 226 16.27 -1.77 0.32
CA VAL A 226 15.53 -0.52 0.09
C VAL A 226 14.87 -0.05 1.39
N HIS A 227 14.26 -0.97 2.15
CA HIS A 227 13.70 -0.65 3.45
C HIS A 227 14.76 -0.13 4.44
N SER A 228 15.98 -0.67 4.43
CA SER A 228 17.11 -0.15 5.21
C SER A 228 17.51 1.26 4.79
N LEU A 229 17.62 1.52 3.49
CA LEU A 229 18.00 2.82 2.95
C LEU A 229 16.95 3.90 3.32
N ASP A 230 15.67 3.56 3.25
CA ASP A 230 14.56 4.43 3.69
C ASP A 230 14.50 4.59 5.23
N SER A 231 15.10 3.67 5.97
CA SER A 231 15.22 3.71 7.43
C SER A 231 16.49 4.43 7.92
N ALA A 232 17.40 4.83 7.02
CA ALA A 232 18.74 5.32 7.36
C ALA A 232 18.82 6.84 7.45
N TRP A 233 18.46 7.39 8.60
CA TRP A 233 18.51 8.83 8.89
C TRP A 233 19.86 9.22 9.50
N GLU A 234 20.35 8.40 10.43
CA GLU A 234 21.57 8.63 11.20
C GLU A 234 22.83 8.09 10.49
N PRO A 235 24.02 8.67 10.73
CA PRO A 235 25.28 8.17 10.17
C PRO A 235 25.54 6.68 10.47
N SER A 236 25.23 6.22 11.70
CA SER A 236 25.38 4.82 12.09
C SER A 236 24.49 3.87 11.30
N GLN A 237 23.27 4.30 10.96
CA GLN A 237 22.36 3.52 10.14
C GLN A 237 22.83 3.45 8.67
N LYS A 238 23.39 4.55 8.16
CA LYS A 238 23.99 4.58 6.82
C LYS A 238 25.23 3.68 6.73
N LEU A 239 26.00 3.57 7.81
CA LEU A 239 27.07 2.59 7.94
C LEU A 239 26.53 1.15 7.86
N PHE A 240 25.42 0.84 8.53
CA PHE A 240 24.77 -0.48 8.38
C PHE A 240 24.39 -0.75 6.92
N CYS A 241 23.82 0.23 6.22
CA CYS A 241 23.54 0.12 4.79
C CYS A 241 24.81 -0.16 3.97
N ALA A 242 25.93 0.50 4.28
CA ALA A 242 27.20 0.27 3.59
C ALA A 242 27.67 -1.18 3.75
N LEU A 243 27.64 -1.72 4.97
CA LEU A 243 28.04 -3.11 5.25
C LEU A 243 27.17 -4.11 4.48
N PHE A 244 25.86 -3.92 4.50
CA PHE A 244 24.93 -4.80 3.80
C PHE A 244 25.11 -4.75 2.28
N TYR A 245 25.33 -3.55 1.75
CA TYR A 245 25.61 -3.34 0.34
C TYR A 245 26.89 -4.07 -0.08
N LEU A 246 28.00 -3.86 0.63
CA LEU A 246 29.28 -4.49 0.30
C LEU A 246 29.19 -6.02 0.31
N LYS A 247 28.53 -6.59 1.33
CA LYS A 247 28.33 -8.04 1.44
C LYS A 247 27.53 -8.64 0.29
N ASN A 248 26.65 -7.85 -0.33
CA ASN A 248 25.69 -8.31 -1.36
C ASN A 248 25.80 -7.53 -2.68
N ARG A 249 26.95 -6.91 -2.94
CA ARG A 249 27.13 -5.88 -3.98
C ARG A 249 26.61 -6.28 -5.34
N ASN A 250 26.93 -7.51 -5.77
CA ASN A 250 26.52 -8.08 -7.06
C ASN A 250 25.00 -8.14 -7.27
N LYS A 251 24.20 -8.20 -6.20
CA LYS A 251 22.73 -8.28 -6.26
C LYS A 251 22.04 -6.94 -6.06
N LEU A 252 22.77 -5.93 -5.56
CA LEU A 252 22.22 -4.64 -5.13
C LEU A 252 22.69 -3.46 -5.97
N ASP A 253 23.67 -3.64 -6.86
CA ASP A 253 24.30 -2.53 -7.60
C ASP A 253 23.32 -1.74 -8.48
N ALA A 254 22.28 -2.40 -9.01
CA ALA A 254 21.26 -1.80 -9.88
C ALA A 254 20.19 -0.99 -9.13
N ILE A 255 20.20 -0.96 -7.79
CA ILE A 255 19.23 -0.18 -7.02
C ILE A 255 19.52 1.30 -7.19
N ASP A 256 18.51 2.06 -7.59
CA ASP A 256 18.56 3.52 -7.64
C ASP A 256 17.96 4.10 -6.36
N HIS A 257 18.81 4.68 -5.52
CA HIS A 257 18.38 5.32 -4.27
C HIS A 257 19.39 6.40 -3.84
N PRO A 258 18.95 7.61 -3.45
CA PRO A 258 19.86 8.71 -3.11
C PRO A 258 20.88 8.38 -2.02
N VAL A 259 20.45 7.64 -0.98
CA VAL A 259 21.36 7.19 0.09
C VAL A 259 22.42 6.25 -0.46
N LEU A 260 22.07 5.34 -1.35
CA LEU A 260 23.02 4.40 -1.95
C LEU A 260 24.01 5.12 -2.86
N SER A 261 23.55 6.07 -3.68
CA SER A 261 24.42 6.87 -4.55
C SER A 261 25.50 7.60 -3.74
N ASN A 262 25.13 8.21 -2.61
CA ASN A 262 26.08 8.85 -1.71
C ASN A 262 27.01 7.83 -1.03
N LEU A 263 26.51 6.66 -0.62
CA LEU A 263 27.37 5.60 -0.08
C LEU A 263 28.39 5.11 -1.11
N LYS A 264 28.02 4.96 -2.39
CA LYS A 264 28.95 4.59 -3.46
C LYS A 264 30.04 5.64 -3.65
N ALA A 265 29.70 6.93 -3.54
CA ALA A 265 30.67 8.02 -3.59
C ALA A 265 31.64 8.00 -2.39
N VAL A 266 31.14 7.73 -1.18
CA VAL A 266 31.99 7.53 0.01
C VAL A 266 32.96 6.36 -0.18
N LEU A 267 32.48 5.24 -0.75
CA LEU A 267 33.33 4.07 -1.06
C LEU A 267 34.38 4.36 -2.15
N GLN A 268 34.26 5.47 -2.88
CA GLN A 268 35.26 5.98 -3.83
C GLN A 268 36.22 7.01 -3.20
N GLY A 269 36.08 7.29 -1.90
CA GLY A 269 36.92 8.21 -1.14
C GLY A 269 36.33 9.61 -0.95
N GLU A 270 35.10 9.88 -1.40
CA GLU A 270 34.45 11.17 -1.17
C GLU A 270 34.02 11.34 0.30
N ARG A 271 34.14 12.57 0.82
CA ARG A 271 33.63 12.91 2.15
C ARG A 271 32.29 13.61 2.03
N ILE A 272 31.22 12.95 2.47
CA ILE A 272 29.86 13.48 2.42
C ILE A 272 29.37 13.73 3.85
N SER A 273 28.91 14.95 4.12
CA SER A 273 28.40 15.33 5.45
C SER A 273 27.20 14.46 5.86
N GLY A 274 27.23 13.95 7.09
CA GLY A 274 26.18 13.08 7.63
C GLY A 274 26.21 11.63 7.12
N TYR A 275 27.29 11.22 6.45
CA TYR A 275 27.58 9.84 6.06
C TYR A 275 28.82 9.33 6.82
N PRO A 276 28.96 8.00 7.00
CA PRO A 276 30.19 7.43 7.51
C PRO A 276 31.37 7.73 6.60
N THR A 277 32.59 7.72 7.14
CA THR A 277 33.83 7.80 6.35
C THR A 277 34.21 6.42 5.80
N LEU A 278 35.17 6.36 4.88
CA LEU A 278 35.70 5.10 4.39
C LEU A 278 36.36 4.29 5.51
N GLU A 279 37.12 4.96 6.38
CA GLU A 279 37.76 4.37 7.56
C GLU A 279 36.73 3.73 8.51
N ASP A 280 35.61 4.43 8.78
CA ASP A 280 34.51 3.87 9.61
C ASP A 280 33.91 2.59 9.00
N ILE A 281 33.87 2.50 7.67
CA ILE A 281 33.36 1.32 6.95
C ILE A 281 34.37 0.18 7.00
N GLU A 282 35.65 0.47 6.72
CA GLU A 282 36.77 -0.48 6.76
C GLU A 282 36.87 -1.18 8.12
N ASP A 283 36.88 -0.39 9.20
CA ASP A 283 36.93 -0.88 10.59
C ASP A 283 35.81 -1.86 10.92
N ARG A 284 34.65 -1.71 10.27
CA ARG A 284 33.48 -2.55 10.51
C ARG A 284 33.37 -3.72 9.57
N THR A 285 33.92 -3.64 8.36
CA THR A 285 33.94 -4.77 7.42
C THR A 285 34.77 -5.93 7.94
N ASP A 286 35.84 -5.65 8.69
CA ASP A 286 36.70 -6.66 9.32
C ASP A 286 35.93 -7.52 10.34
N LEU A 287 34.96 -6.94 11.06
CA LEU A 287 34.15 -7.66 12.04
C LEU A 287 33.24 -8.73 11.40
N TYR A 288 32.88 -8.56 10.13
CA TYR A 288 31.90 -9.40 9.43
C TYR A 288 32.49 -10.15 8.22
N ASP A 289 33.82 -10.20 8.10
CA ASP A 289 34.54 -10.83 6.98
C ASP A 289 34.08 -10.32 5.60
N ILE A 290 33.75 -9.02 5.49
CA ILE A 290 33.28 -8.39 4.25
C ILE A 290 34.48 -7.89 3.45
N LYS A 291 34.55 -8.24 2.16
CA LYS A 291 35.57 -7.72 1.25
C LYS A 291 35.12 -6.41 0.59
N LEU A 292 36.01 -5.43 0.54
CA LEU A 292 35.83 -4.14 -0.14
C LEU A 292 35.95 -4.26 -1.67
#